data_AF-A0A662ARD0-F1
#
_entry.id   AF-A0A662ARD0-F1
#
_cell.length_a   1.000
_cell.length_b   1.000
_cell.length_c   1.000
_cell.angle_alpha   90.00
_cell.angle_beta   90.00
_cell.angle_gamma   90.00
#
_symmetry.space_group_name_H-M   'P 1'
#
loop_
_entity.id
_entity.type
_entity.pdbx_description
1 polymer ?
#
loop_
_entity_poly.entity_id
_entity_poly.type
_entity_poly.pdbx_seq_one_letter_code
_entity_poly.pdbx_strand_id
1 'polypeptide(L)'
;VSMLRADILDAIDVVLKHIRRRRNVAFGGVQILFIGDMLQLPPVVKDAEWGYLKNYYQGMFFFEAQSLKYSKPIYIELEKIFRQTNQAFISILNNLRENRISESDINTLNQYYKPDFQPKSDEGYVFLTTHNYKADSLNADELKKIDQKIHKYKAEIRGDFADHMFPLEEILELKKGAQLMFVKNDYSGEKRYFNGKIGTVSKLSEDSIEVDFNDGSDLVTVDKYTWENKRYSLDKETNEITENVKGSFTHYPVKLAWAITVHKSQGLTFDKAMIDVSRAFAPGQVYVALSRLTSLEGLVLTEPIKYNGLKQDSLLNEFAETKESKEELTTQFNDGLKDYINGFVKYAYDFTSISNQYYYHLKNYTKDEKKSIKQKYHPWAQELHQQLQDPVSVSKKFLLQLDKIAGHNADDYLSVLLDRVQAAKKHFEPILKGFSDKIFSKINELKSETRVKKYLNELKDIERMFFGQLQKIHKAEALIEATIKDTNLTKEQLVNSELYKNREEQVPKIAKSEKKKSKTLKGKGPNTREVSFELFQQGNNLEEIAKERSLAVTTIESHLSTYVAQGKIDVKLVLDTKKLENIIKVAEKLETYNLGPIKNALGDEYTYSELRFAMADLLYRKSKE
;
A
#
# COMPACT_ATOMS: atom_id res chain seq x y z
N VAL A 1 -8.89 -9.45 6.77
CA VAL A 1 -7.91 -9.28 7.87
C VAL A 1 -7.64 -10.58 8.63
N SER A 2 -8.53 -11.58 8.62
CA SER A 2 -8.38 -12.81 9.42
C SER A 2 -7.11 -13.62 9.17
N MET A 3 -6.54 -13.58 7.97
CA MET A 3 -5.25 -14.21 7.65
C MET A 3 -4.01 -13.35 7.99
N LEU A 4 -4.19 -12.12 8.49
CA LEU A 4 -3.09 -11.22 8.85
C LEU A 4 -2.51 -11.62 10.21
N ARG A 5 -1.20 -11.83 10.26
CA ARG A 5 -0.47 -12.13 11.50
C ARG A 5 -0.22 -10.87 12.33
N ALA A 6 -0.17 -11.03 13.66
CA ALA A 6 0.13 -9.95 14.61
C ALA A 6 1.47 -9.24 14.32
N ASP A 7 2.53 -10.00 14.04
CA ASP A 7 3.88 -9.49 13.81
C ASP A 7 3.99 -8.65 12.53
N ILE A 8 3.25 -9.01 11.49
CA ILE A 8 3.17 -8.23 10.26
C ILE A 8 2.49 -6.89 10.51
N LEU A 9 1.44 -6.86 11.34
CA LEU A 9 0.77 -5.61 11.70
C LEU A 9 1.68 -4.69 12.54
N ASP A 10 2.44 -5.25 13.49
CA ASP A 10 3.42 -4.48 14.25
C ASP A 10 4.58 -3.98 13.38
N ALA A 11 5.02 -4.76 12.38
CA ALA A 11 6.01 -4.28 11.41
C ALA A 11 5.48 -3.07 10.62
N ILE A 12 4.21 -3.10 10.20
CA ILE A 12 3.54 -1.96 9.56
C ILE A 12 3.50 -0.75 10.50
N ASP A 13 3.13 -0.94 11.76
CA ASP A 13 3.12 0.12 12.79
C ASP A 13 4.49 0.78 12.96
N VAL A 14 5.55 -0.02 13.15
CA VAL A 14 6.93 0.47 13.34
C VAL A 14 7.40 1.28 12.12
N VAL A 15 7.16 0.77 10.91
CA VAL A 15 7.54 1.46 9.67
C VAL A 15 6.80 2.79 9.55
N LEU A 16 5.49 2.82 9.81
CA LEU A 16 4.70 4.05 9.73
C LEU A 16 5.11 5.07 10.80
N LYS A 17 5.32 4.64 12.05
CA LYS A 17 5.84 5.48 13.15
C LYS A 17 7.17 6.13 12.77
N HIS A 18 8.08 5.36 12.19
CA HIS A 18 9.39 5.84 11.76
C HIS A 18 9.28 6.86 10.62
N ILE A 19 8.60 6.49 9.53
CA ILE A 19 8.47 7.34 8.32
C ILE A 19 7.75 8.65 8.65
N ARG A 20 6.69 8.59 9.47
CA ARG A 20 5.88 9.77 9.82
C ARG A 20 6.46 10.58 10.99
N ARG A 21 7.57 10.14 11.58
CA ARG A 21 8.22 10.75 12.76
C ARG A 21 7.26 10.93 13.94
N ARG A 22 6.29 10.04 14.07
CA ARG A 22 5.30 10.01 15.17
C ARG A 22 5.48 8.73 15.96
N ARG A 23 6.62 8.61 16.66
CA ARG A 23 7.05 7.37 17.34
C ARG A 23 6.08 6.87 18.42
N ASN A 24 5.33 7.79 19.02
CA ASN A 24 4.45 7.49 20.16
C ASN A 24 2.97 7.35 19.76
N VAL A 25 2.64 7.35 18.46
CA VAL A 25 1.26 7.24 17.97
C VAL A 25 1.14 5.98 17.12
N ALA A 26 0.16 5.11 17.41
CA ALA A 26 -0.10 3.91 16.63
C ALA A 26 -0.22 4.24 15.12
N PHE A 27 0.40 3.41 14.29
CA PHE A 27 0.52 3.53 12.85
C PHE A 27 1.02 4.91 12.37
N GLY A 28 1.79 5.62 13.20
CA GLY A 28 2.20 7.00 12.93
C GLY A 28 1.02 7.96 12.73
N GLY A 29 -0.13 7.66 13.32
CA GLY A 29 -1.38 8.43 13.18
C GLY A 29 -2.10 8.23 11.84
N VAL A 30 -1.88 7.10 11.16
CA VAL A 30 -2.70 6.68 10.01
C VAL A 30 -3.95 5.99 10.53
N GLN A 31 -5.12 6.37 10.01
CA GLN A 31 -6.37 5.67 10.30
C GLN A 31 -6.37 4.32 9.58
N ILE A 32 -6.61 3.23 10.32
CA ILE A 32 -6.63 1.87 9.80
C ILE A 32 -8.04 1.32 9.88
N LEU A 33 -8.53 0.78 8.76
CA LEU A 33 -9.81 0.08 8.67
C LEU A 33 -9.54 -1.41 8.39
N PHE A 34 -9.96 -2.28 9.31
CA PHE A 34 -9.84 -3.72 9.16
C PHE A 34 -11.17 -4.30 8.69
N ILE A 35 -11.15 -5.06 7.59
CA ILE A 35 -12.32 -5.75 7.06
C ILE A 35 -12.00 -7.25 6.94
N GLY A 36 -12.86 -8.10 7.51
CA GLY A 36 -12.76 -9.54 7.39
C GLY A 36 -13.63 -10.28 8.41
N ASP A 37 -13.60 -11.60 8.32
CA ASP A 37 -14.33 -12.50 9.21
C ASP A 37 -13.34 -13.44 9.90
N MET A 38 -13.26 -13.30 11.23
CA MET A 38 -12.29 -14.00 12.07
C MET A 38 -12.59 -15.49 12.25
N LEU A 39 -13.81 -15.91 11.93
CA LEU A 39 -14.27 -17.30 12.07
C LEU A 39 -14.14 -18.08 10.75
N GLN A 40 -13.54 -17.48 9.72
CA GLN A 40 -13.15 -18.17 8.49
C GLN A 40 -11.81 -18.89 8.66
N LEU A 41 -10.78 -18.50 7.90
CA LEU A 41 -9.47 -19.12 7.98
C LEU A 41 -8.52 -18.25 8.82
N PRO A 42 -7.81 -18.86 9.79
CA PRO A 42 -6.82 -18.14 10.59
C PRO A 42 -5.54 -17.89 9.77
N PRO A 43 -4.58 -17.09 10.29
CA PRO A 43 -3.28 -16.92 9.64
C PRO A 43 -2.54 -18.25 9.48
N VAL A 44 -1.81 -18.43 8.38
CA VAL A 44 -0.95 -19.62 8.21
C VAL A 44 0.42 -19.31 8.80
N VAL A 45 0.79 -20.01 9.88
CA VAL A 45 2.08 -19.87 10.57
C VAL A 45 2.73 -21.24 10.65
N LYS A 46 4.00 -21.35 10.23
CA LYS A 46 4.75 -22.60 10.36
C LYS A 46 5.17 -22.80 11.81
N ASP A 47 5.23 -24.05 12.28
CA ASP A 47 5.60 -24.37 13.68
C ASP A 47 6.94 -23.75 14.11
N ALA A 48 7.93 -23.74 13.20
CA ALA A 48 9.23 -23.12 13.45
C ALA A 48 9.13 -21.59 13.68
N GLU A 49 8.25 -20.91 12.97
CA GLU A 49 8.00 -19.48 13.15
C GLU A 49 7.25 -19.24 14.47
N TRP A 50 6.21 -20.03 14.73
CA TRP A 50 5.41 -19.92 15.95
C TRP A 50 6.24 -20.16 17.22
N GLY A 51 7.20 -21.10 17.17
CA GLY A 51 8.13 -21.37 18.25
C GLY A 51 8.90 -20.13 18.73
N TYR A 52 9.17 -19.18 17.83
CA TYR A 52 9.78 -17.89 18.16
C TYR A 52 8.74 -16.83 18.56
N LEU A 53 7.64 -16.72 17.80
CA LEU A 53 6.64 -15.66 17.95
C LEU A 53 5.85 -15.75 19.27
N LYS A 54 5.62 -16.95 19.78
CA LYS A 54 4.90 -17.18 21.05
C LYS A 54 5.54 -16.49 22.26
N ASN A 55 6.82 -16.11 22.17
CA ASN A 55 7.50 -15.35 23.23
C ASN A 55 7.08 -13.88 23.27
N TYR A 56 6.47 -13.36 22.19
CA TYR A 56 6.08 -11.96 22.04
C TYR A 56 4.56 -11.77 21.93
N TYR A 57 3.84 -12.79 21.45
CA TYR A 57 2.41 -12.72 21.17
C TYR A 57 1.66 -13.86 21.87
N GLN A 58 0.48 -13.57 22.43
CA GLN A 58 -0.36 -14.62 23.05
C GLN A 58 -1.03 -15.50 21.98
N GLY A 59 -1.31 -14.92 20.80
CA GLY A 59 -1.82 -15.62 19.63
C GLY A 59 -1.29 -15.03 18.32
N MET A 60 -1.58 -15.70 17.22
CA MET A 60 -1.09 -15.28 15.89
C MET A 60 -1.97 -14.25 15.19
N PHE A 61 -3.19 -14.02 15.68
CA PHE A 61 -4.18 -13.14 15.04
C PHE A 61 -3.77 -11.67 15.08
N PHE A 62 -4.19 -10.89 14.08
CA PHE A 62 -3.85 -9.47 14.01
C PHE A 62 -4.21 -8.66 15.27
N PHE A 63 -5.28 -9.03 15.99
CA PHE A 63 -5.74 -8.34 17.20
C PHE A 63 -4.78 -8.51 18.40
N GLU A 64 -3.85 -9.48 18.33
CA GLU A 64 -2.77 -9.68 19.30
C GLU A 64 -1.57 -8.76 19.07
N ALA A 65 -1.59 -7.96 18.00
CA ALA A 65 -0.51 -7.01 17.71
C ALA A 65 -0.31 -6.03 18.88
N GLN A 66 0.94 -5.80 19.25
CA GLN A 66 1.30 -4.90 20.35
C GLN A 66 0.80 -3.47 20.08
N SER A 67 0.81 -3.07 18.81
CA SER A 67 0.29 -1.80 18.30
C SER A 67 -1.18 -1.54 18.68
N LEU A 68 -1.99 -2.58 18.88
CA LEU A 68 -3.42 -2.47 19.17
C LEU A 68 -3.73 -2.48 20.67
N LYS A 69 -2.80 -2.85 21.55
CA LYS A 69 -3.01 -2.89 23.01
C LYS A 69 -3.49 -1.57 23.60
N TYR A 70 -3.00 -0.45 23.04
CA TYR A 70 -3.32 0.90 23.48
C TYR A 70 -4.17 1.69 22.48
N SER A 71 -4.57 1.06 21.37
CA SER A 71 -5.33 1.67 20.29
C SER A 71 -6.26 0.63 19.67
N LYS A 72 -7.15 0.08 20.50
CA LYS A 72 -8.11 -0.94 20.07
C LYS A 72 -9.02 -0.36 18.98
N PRO A 73 -9.21 -1.06 17.86
CA PRO A 73 -10.16 -0.63 16.84
C PRO A 73 -11.59 -0.78 17.35
N ILE A 74 -12.49 0.09 16.89
CA ILE A 74 -13.93 -0.08 17.08
C ILE A 74 -14.37 -1.33 16.31
N TYR A 75 -15.07 -2.24 16.99
CA TYR A 75 -15.55 -3.48 16.39
C TYR A 75 -17.02 -3.37 15.99
N ILE A 76 -17.29 -3.49 14.70
CA ILE A 76 -18.65 -3.51 14.14
C ILE A 76 -18.86 -4.85 13.42
N GLU A 77 -19.84 -5.64 13.89
CA GLU A 77 -20.24 -6.88 13.24
C GLU A 77 -21.44 -6.66 12.31
N LEU A 78 -21.37 -7.17 11.08
CA LEU A 78 -22.49 -7.15 10.14
C LEU A 78 -23.32 -8.43 10.29
N GLU A 79 -24.48 -8.32 10.91
CA GLU A 79 -25.32 -9.49 11.27
C GLU A 79 -26.25 -9.96 10.14
N LYS A 80 -26.58 -9.07 9.19
CA LYS A 80 -27.51 -9.41 8.11
C LYS A 80 -26.84 -10.28 7.06
N ILE A 81 -27.24 -11.54 7.00
CA ILE A 81 -26.81 -12.51 5.98
C ILE A 81 -27.62 -12.28 4.69
N PHE A 82 -26.93 -12.12 3.57
CA PHE A 82 -27.54 -11.95 2.24
C PHE A 82 -27.38 -13.16 1.31
N ARG A 83 -26.42 -14.06 1.58
CA ARG A 83 -26.10 -15.18 0.67
C ARG A 83 -27.09 -16.33 0.78
N GLN A 84 -27.42 -16.73 2.00
CA GLN A 84 -28.38 -17.80 2.28
C GLN A 84 -29.72 -17.21 2.72
N THR A 85 -30.81 -17.83 2.29
CA THR A 85 -32.18 -17.44 2.68
C THR A 85 -32.87 -18.49 3.55
N ASN A 86 -32.45 -19.76 3.47
CA ASN A 86 -33.00 -20.86 4.25
C ASN A 86 -32.51 -20.80 5.72
N GLN A 87 -33.45 -20.68 6.67
CA GLN A 87 -33.14 -20.55 8.10
C GLN A 87 -32.47 -21.78 8.70
N ALA A 88 -32.84 -22.99 8.29
CA ALA A 88 -32.19 -24.21 8.77
C ALA A 88 -30.72 -24.24 8.34
N PHE A 89 -30.44 -23.87 7.09
CA PHE A 89 -29.06 -23.81 6.61
C PHE A 89 -28.25 -22.71 7.30
N ILE A 90 -28.84 -21.52 7.48
CA ILE A 90 -28.21 -20.42 8.23
C ILE A 90 -27.85 -20.86 9.66
N SER A 91 -28.77 -21.57 10.33
CA SER A 91 -28.54 -22.09 11.69
C SER A 91 -27.35 -23.07 11.72
N ILE A 92 -27.30 -24.04 10.80
CA ILE A 92 -26.18 -24.99 10.69
C ILE A 92 -24.85 -24.26 10.44
N LEU A 93 -24.85 -23.26 9.56
CA LEU A 93 -23.65 -22.47 9.26
C LEU A 93 -23.19 -21.66 10.47
N ASN A 94 -24.10 -21.05 11.23
CA ASN A 94 -23.76 -20.33 12.46
C ASN A 94 -23.24 -21.28 13.54
N ASN A 95 -23.86 -22.46 13.70
CA ASN A 95 -23.37 -23.49 14.63
C ASN A 95 -21.97 -23.98 14.25
N LEU A 96 -21.68 -24.12 12.95
CA LEU A 96 -20.32 -24.41 12.48
C LEU A 96 -19.35 -23.26 12.74
N ARG A 97 -19.78 -22.01 12.50
CA ARG A 97 -19.00 -20.77 12.71
C ARG A 97 -18.60 -20.61 14.18
N GLU A 98 -19.52 -20.91 15.09
CA GLU A 98 -19.33 -20.83 16.55
C GLU A 98 -18.85 -22.15 17.17
N ASN A 99 -18.60 -23.16 16.33
CA ASN A 99 -18.16 -24.49 16.75
C ASN A 99 -19.08 -25.15 17.81
N ARG A 100 -20.39 -24.97 17.67
CA ARG A 100 -21.47 -25.57 18.47
C ARG A 100 -22.36 -26.51 17.66
N ILE A 101 -21.81 -27.11 16.61
CA ILE A 101 -22.57 -28.03 15.74
C ILE A 101 -23.13 -29.20 16.55
N SER A 102 -24.42 -29.45 16.38
CA SER A 102 -25.15 -30.53 17.05
C SER A 102 -25.14 -31.81 16.22
N GLU A 103 -25.47 -32.95 16.84
CA GLU A 103 -25.66 -34.21 16.11
C GLU A 103 -26.80 -34.11 15.08
N SER A 104 -27.85 -33.33 15.39
CA SER A 104 -28.92 -33.04 14.43
C SER A 104 -28.39 -32.31 13.19
N ASP A 105 -27.52 -31.30 13.36
CA ASP A 105 -26.93 -30.56 12.24
C ASP A 105 -26.08 -31.48 11.36
N ILE A 106 -25.28 -32.35 11.98
CA ILE A 106 -24.46 -33.36 11.28
C ILE A 106 -25.36 -34.33 10.50
N ASN A 107 -26.43 -34.80 11.13
CA ASN A 107 -27.39 -35.69 10.47
C ASN A 107 -28.06 -35.02 9.27
N THR A 108 -28.45 -33.73 9.39
CA THR A 108 -28.99 -32.96 8.26
C THR A 108 -27.97 -32.84 7.13
N LEU A 109 -26.72 -32.48 7.42
CA LEU A 109 -25.68 -32.39 6.39
C LEU A 109 -25.41 -33.74 5.71
N ASN A 110 -25.36 -34.82 6.49
CA ASN A 110 -25.09 -36.17 6.00
C ASN A 110 -26.22 -36.75 5.13
N GLN A 111 -27.42 -36.14 5.09
CA GLN A 111 -28.44 -36.48 4.09
C GLN A 111 -27.99 -36.18 2.66
N TYR A 112 -27.00 -35.29 2.49
CA TYR A 112 -26.43 -34.90 1.21
C TYR A 112 -25.16 -35.68 0.85
N TYR A 113 -24.81 -36.72 1.63
CA TYR A 113 -23.70 -37.62 1.33
C TYR A 113 -24.04 -38.56 0.17
N LYS A 114 -23.25 -38.48 -0.90
CA LYS A 114 -23.40 -39.28 -2.12
C LYS A 114 -22.00 -39.67 -2.65
N PRO A 115 -21.45 -40.84 -2.24
CA PRO A 115 -20.06 -41.21 -2.54
C PRO A 115 -19.78 -41.40 -4.04
N ASP A 116 -20.75 -41.96 -4.77
CA ASP A 116 -20.62 -42.26 -6.20
C ASP A 116 -21.26 -41.19 -7.10
N PHE A 117 -21.52 -39.98 -6.57
CA PHE A 117 -22.11 -38.92 -7.36
C PHE A 117 -21.12 -38.41 -8.40
N GLN A 118 -21.50 -38.54 -9.67
CA GLN A 118 -20.82 -37.88 -10.78
C GLN A 118 -21.77 -36.83 -11.37
N PRO A 119 -21.43 -35.53 -11.28
CA PRO A 119 -22.24 -34.50 -11.88
C PRO A 119 -22.20 -34.64 -13.39
N LYS A 120 -23.31 -34.32 -14.05
CA LYS A 120 -23.28 -34.14 -15.51
C LYS A 120 -22.50 -32.88 -15.85
N SER A 121 -21.90 -32.84 -17.03
CA SER A 121 -21.05 -31.72 -17.48
C SER A 121 -21.78 -30.37 -17.55
N ASP A 122 -23.11 -30.38 -17.62
CA ASP A 122 -23.99 -29.22 -17.73
C ASP A 122 -24.68 -28.84 -16.39
N GLU A 123 -24.40 -29.54 -15.29
CA GLU A 123 -25.08 -29.25 -14.01
C GLU A 123 -24.41 -28.14 -13.20
N GLY A 124 -23.19 -27.72 -13.56
CA GLY A 124 -22.47 -26.58 -12.98
C GLY A 124 -21.90 -26.82 -11.57
N TYR A 125 -21.65 -28.08 -11.18
CA TYR A 125 -21.04 -28.40 -9.90
C TYR A 125 -19.56 -27.99 -9.87
N VAL A 126 -19.13 -27.40 -8.75
CA VAL A 126 -17.71 -27.16 -8.45
C VAL A 126 -17.26 -28.06 -7.31
N PHE A 127 -16.14 -28.75 -7.50
CA PHE A 127 -15.51 -29.56 -6.48
C PHE A 127 -14.62 -28.71 -5.56
N LEU A 128 -15.01 -28.56 -4.30
CA LEU A 128 -14.24 -27.87 -3.26
C LEU A 128 -13.33 -28.88 -2.55
N THR A 129 -12.03 -28.63 -2.63
CA THR A 129 -11.01 -29.48 -2.01
C THR A 129 -10.05 -28.70 -1.11
N THR A 130 -9.36 -29.39 -0.23
CA THR A 130 -8.43 -28.77 0.73
C THR A 130 -7.05 -28.46 0.13
N HIS A 131 -6.64 -29.11 -0.97
CA HIS A 131 -5.28 -29.04 -1.50
C HIS A 131 -5.22 -28.58 -2.97
N ASN A 132 -4.26 -27.70 -3.29
CA ASN A 132 -4.10 -27.16 -4.65
C ASN A 132 -3.84 -28.25 -5.69
N TYR A 133 -2.91 -29.19 -5.42
CA TYR A 133 -2.55 -30.25 -6.37
C TYR A 133 -3.76 -31.10 -6.80
N LYS A 134 -4.73 -31.34 -5.90
CA LYS A 134 -5.95 -32.10 -6.20
C LYS A 134 -6.88 -31.31 -7.10
N ALA A 135 -7.03 -30.00 -6.84
CA ALA A 135 -7.82 -29.13 -7.70
C ALA A 135 -7.21 -29.01 -9.11
N ASP A 136 -5.90 -28.81 -9.19
CA ASP A 136 -5.18 -28.63 -10.45
C ASP A 136 -5.21 -29.93 -11.28
N SER A 137 -4.99 -31.09 -10.66
CA SER A 137 -5.11 -32.41 -11.32
C SER A 137 -6.52 -32.64 -11.86
N LEU A 138 -7.56 -32.38 -11.05
CA LEU A 138 -8.94 -32.61 -11.48
C LEU A 138 -9.32 -31.70 -12.65
N ASN A 139 -8.96 -30.42 -12.61
CA ASN A 139 -9.19 -29.51 -13.72
C ASN A 139 -8.47 -29.97 -15.01
N ALA A 140 -7.22 -30.42 -14.88
CA ALA A 140 -6.45 -30.93 -16.02
C ALA A 140 -7.06 -32.22 -16.60
N ASP A 141 -7.52 -33.13 -15.74
CA ASP A 141 -8.10 -34.40 -16.16
C ASP A 141 -9.48 -34.22 -16.81
N GLU A 142 -10.33 -33.33 -16.29
CA GLU A 142 -11.60 -32.96 -16.94
C GLU A 142 -11.38 -32.29 -18.30
N LEU A 143 -10.40 -31.38 -18.41
CA LEU A 143 -10.05 -30.78 -19.70
C LEU A 143 -9.54 -31.82 -20.71
N LYS A 144 -8.80 -32.85 -20.27
CA LYS A 144 -8.33 -33.93 -21.15
C LYS A 144 -9.48 -34.77 -21.71
N LYS A 145 -10.52 -35.04 -20.90
CA LYS A 145 -11.69 -35.85 -21.31
C LYS A 145 -12.48 -35.24 -22.46
N ILE A 146 -12.42 -33.92 -22.64
CA ILE A 146 -13.12 -33.24 -23.73
C ILE A 146 -12.42 -33.53 -25.06
N ASP A 147 -13.09 -34.25 -25.96
CA ASP A 147 -12.62 -34.52 -27.33
C ASP A 147 -12.89 -33.32 -28.26
N GLN A 148 -12.16 -32.23 -28.02
CA GLN A 148 -12.19 -31.00 -28.81
C GLN A 148 -10.78 -30.41 -28.91
N LYS A 149 -10.55 -29.60 -29.96
CA LYS A 149 -9.29 -28.89 -30.16
C LYS A 149 -9.00 -27.92 -29.01
N ILE A 150 -7.79 -28.01 -28.46
CA ILE A 150 -7.31 -27.08 -27.44
C ILE A 150 -7.00 -25.71 -28.06
N HIS A 151 -7.47 -24.65 -27.43
CA HIS A 151 -7.13 -23.26 -27.74
C HIS A 151 -6.30 -22.70 -26.58
N LYS A 152 -5.26 -21.93 -26.91
CA LYS A 152 -4.34 -21.35 -25.93
C LYS A 152 -4.37 -19.84 -26.06
N TYR A 153 -4.66 -19.17 -24.96
CA TYR A 153 -4.68 -17.71 -24.88
C TYR A 153 -3.51 -17.25 -24.03
N LYS A 154 -2.61 -16.45 -24.60
CA LYS A 154 -1.46 -15.91 -23.88
C LYS A 154 -1.80 -14.54 -23.27
N ALA A 155 -1.38 -14.31 -22.03
CA ALA A 155 -1.50 -13.01 -21.37
C ALA A 155 -0.57 -11.97 -22.02
N GLU A 156 -1.04 -10.73 -22.11
CA GLU A 156 -0.24 -9.59 -22.54
C GLU A 156 0.35 -8.91 -21.30
N ILE A 157 1.66 -9.04 -21.09
CA ILE A 157 2.36 -8.46 -19.95
C ILE A 157 3.18 -7.26 -20.44
N ARG A 158 2.99 -6.10 -19.80
CA ARG A 158 3.73 -4.87 -20.12
C ARG A 158 4.33 -4.25 -18.86
N GLY A 159 5.54 -3.72 -18.96
CA GLY A 159 6.18 -2.98 -17.85
C GLY A 159 6.65 -3.89 -16.70
N ASP A 160 6.63 -3.33 -15.48
CA ASP A 160 7.08 -4.00 -14.24
C ASP A 160 5.92 -4.79 -13.62
N PHE A 161 5.82 -6.07 -13.97
CA PHE A 161 4.86 -7.02 -13.43
C PHE A 161 5.53 -8.39 -13.30
N ALA A 162 5.94 -8.76 -12.08
CA ALA A 162 6.71 -9.98 -11.84
C ALA A 162 5.85 -11.25 -11.88
N ASP A 163 6.41 -12.37 -12.32
CA ASP A 163 5.70 -13.64 -12.55
C ASP A 163 4.95 -14.17 -11.32
N HIS A 164 5.57 -14.06 -10.14
CA HIS A 164 4.94 -14.46 -8.87
C HIS A 164 3.73 -13.60 -8.47
N MET A 165 3.52 -12.46 -9.12
CA MET A 165 2.36 -11.57 -8.92
C MET A 165 1.24 -11.86 -9.91
N PHE A 166 1.41 -12.77 -10.87
CA PHE A 166 0.38 -13.01 -11.89
C PHE A 166 -0.93 -13.45 -11.23
N PRO A 167 -2.05 -12.78 -11.55
CA PRO A 167 -3.35 -13.11 -10.97
C PRO A 167 -3.93 -14.41 -11.53
N LEU A 168 -3.46 -14.82 -12.71
CA LEU A 168 -3.86 -15.99 -13.48
C LEU A 168 -2.62 -16.62 -14.11
N GLU A 169 -2.76 -17.83 -14.63
CA GLU A 169 -1.71 -18.45 -15.44
C GLU A 169 -1.43 -17.60 -16.70
N GLU A 170 -0.17 -17.53 -17.13
CA GLU A 170 0.22 -16.77 -18.33
C GLU A 170 -0.44 -17.34 -19.60
N ILE A 171 -0.66 -18.65 -19.62
CA ILE A 171 -1.29 -19.36 -20.74
C ILE A 171 -2.55 -20.04 -20.22
N LEU A 172 -3.70 -19.56 -20.69
CA LEU A 172 -4.98 -20.19 -20.44
C LEU A 172 -5.30 -21.19 -21.55
N GLU A 173 -5.46 -22.45 -21.16
CA GLU A 173 -5.83 -23.54 -22.07
C GLU A 173 -7.31 -23.90 -21.93
N LEU A 174 -8.05 -23.86 -23.04
CA LEU A 174 -9.49 -24.14 -23.07
C LEU A 174 -9.87 -25.06 -24.22
N LYS A 175 -10.99 -25.75 -24.06
CA LYS A 175 -11.69 -26.52 -25.09
C LYS A 175 -13.17 -26.13 -25.10
N LYS A 176 -13.85 -26.27 -26.23
CA LYS A 176 -15.31 -26.11 -26.28
C LYS A 176 -15.97 -27.11 -25.33
N GLY A 177 -16.88 -26.65 -24.47
CA GLY A 177 -17.47 -27.42 -23.38
C GLY A 177 -16.70 -27.39 -22.06
N ALA A 178 -15.58 -26.67 -21.96
CA ALA A 178 -14.86 -26.54 -20.70
C ALA A 178 -15.67 -25.70 -19.67
N GLN A 179 -15.69 -26.13 -18.41
CA GLN A 179 -16.26 -25.38 -17.31
C GLN A 179 -15.24 -24.37 -16.78
N LEU A 180 -15.65 -23.11 -16.72
CA LEU A 180 -14.83 -22.02 -16.25
C LEU A 180 -15.55 -21.16 -15.21
N MET A 181 -14.78 -20.37 -14.49
CA MET A 181 -15.28 -19.41 -13.51
C MET A 181 -14.64 -18.06 -13.75
N PHE A 182 -15.48 -17.02 -13.69
CA PHE A 182 -15.03 -15.64 -13.77
C PHE A 182 -14.33 -15.23 -12.47
N VAL A 183 -13.17 -14.58 -12.57
CA VAL A 183 -12.39 -14.09 -11.42
C VAL A 183 -12.56 -12.59 -11.18
N LYS A 184 -13.43 -11.95 -11.95
CA LYS A 184 -13.74 -10.52 -11.89
C LYS A 184 -15.21 -10.27 -12.16
N ASN A 185 -15.70 -9.14 -11.65
CA ASN A 185 -17.02 -8.64 -12.01
C ASN A 185 -17.00 -8.05 -13.42
N ASP A 186 -18.13 -8.07 -14.11
CA ASP A 186 -18.28 -7.41 -15.40
C ASP A 186 -18.12 -5.89 -15.26
N TYR A 187 -17.12 -5.33 -15.93
CA TYR A 187 -16.77 -3.91 -15.90
C TYR A 187 -17.42 -3.10 -17.03
N SER A 188 -18.14 -3.75 -17.95
CA SER A 188 -18.87 -3.07 -19.03
C SER A 188 -20.06 -2.23 -18.53
N GLY A 189 -20.48 -2.45 -17.28
CA GLY A 189 -21.68 -1.84 -16.69
C GLY A 189 -22.95 -2.68 -16.89
N GLU A 190 -22.92 -3.69 -17.75
CA GLU A 190 -24.06 -4.57 -18.05
C GLU A 190 -24.27 -5.64 -16.96
N LYS A 191 -23.27 -5.84 -16.07
CA LYS A 191 -23.32 -6.80 -14.94
C LYS A 191 -23.66 -8.23 -15.37
N ARG A 192 -23.22 -8.66 -16.55
CA ARG A 192 -23.55 -9.97 -17.14
C ARG A 192 -22.97 -11.15 -16.35
N TYR A 193 -21.85 -10.93 -15.68
CA TYR A 193 -21.20 -11.88 -14.79
C TYR A 193 -20.57 -11.19 -13.58
N PHE A 194 -20.29 -11.99 -12.55
CA PHE A 194 -19.65 -11.58 -11.31
C PHE A 194 -18.50 -12.52 -10.95
N ASN A 195 -17.60 -12.09 -10.08
CA ASN A 195 -16.51 -12.91 -9.57
C ASN A 195 -17.08 -14.15 -8.84
N GLY A 196 -16.78 -15.34 -9.37
CA GLY A 196 -17.32 -16.61 -8.90
C GLY A 196 -18.38 -17.22 -9.81
N LYS A 197 -18.95 -16.48 -10.77
CA LYS A 197 -19.95 -17.03 -11.71
C LYS A 197 -19.31 -18.13 -12.56
N ILE A 198 -19.99 -19.27 -12.66
CA ILE A 198 -19.54 -20.43 -13.43
C ILE A 198 -20.27 -20.43 -14.77
N GLY A 199 -19.57 -20.80 -15.83
CA GLY A 199 -20.16 -21.00 -17.14
C GLY A 199 -19.41 -22.04 -17.95
N THR A 200 -19.99 -22.42 -19.08
CA THR A 200 -19.45 -23.42 -20.00
C THR A 200 -19.05 -22.74 -21.30
N VAL A 201 -17.87 -23.08 -21.81
CA VAL A 201 -17.40 -22.55 -23.09
C VAL A 201 -18.31 -23.03 -24.23
N SER A 202 -19.04 -22.11 -24.85
CA SER A 202 -19.90 -22.39 -26.00
C SER A 202 -19.11 -22.36 -27.31
N LYS A 203 -18.21 -21.38 -27.47
CA LYS A 203 -17.40 -21.20 -28.67
C LYS A 203 -16.04 -20.58 -28.35
N LEU A 204 -15.03 -20.99 -29.12
CA LEU A 204 -13.67 -20.49 -29.05
C LEU A 204 -13.23 -20.03 -30.43
N SER A 205 -12.56 -18.89 -30.50
CA SER A 205 -11.81 -18.43 -31.67
C SER A 205 -10.39 -18.01 -31.25
N GLU A 206 -9.58 -17.50 -32.18
CA GLU A 206 -8.22 -17.03 -31.85
C GLU A 206 -8.22 -15.89 -30.81
N ASP A 207 -9.22 -15.01 -30.84
CA ASP A 207 -9.30 -13.81 -29.99
C ASP A 207 -10.62 -13.67 -29.20
N SER A 208 -11.50 -14.67 -29.23
CA SER A 208 -12.77 -14.63 -28.48
C SER A 208 -13.07 -15.93 -27.75
N ILE A 209 -13.66 -15.77 -26.56
CA ILE A 209 -14.21 -16.84 -25.73
C ILE A 209 -15.68 -16.49 -25.51
N GLU A 210 -16.59 -17.36 -25.95
CA GLU A 210 -18.02 -17.24 -25.70
C GLU A 210 -18.43 -18.26 -24.63
N VAL A 211 -19.15 -17.78 -23.62
CA VAL A 211 -19.55 -18.55 -22.44
C VAL A 211 -21.05 -18.55 -22.32
N ASP A 212 -21.60 -19.74 -22.14
CA ASP A 212 -23.01 -19.98 -21.86
C ASP A 212 -23.21 -20.29 -20.37
N PHE A 213 -24.40 -19.99 -19.86
CA PHE A 213 -24.75 -20.13 -18.45
C PHE A 213 -25.98 -21.00 -18.25
N ASN A 214 -25.90 -21.90 -17.28
CA ASN A 214 -27.00 -22.83 -16.99
C ASN A 214 -28.17 -22.17 -16.24
N ASP A 215 -28.05 -20.89 -15.86
CA ASP A 215 -29.06 -20.12 -15.13
C ASP A 215 -30.03 -19.37 -16.05
N GLY A 216 -29.91 -19.55 -17.36
CA GLY A 216 -30.73 -18.86 -18.37
C GLY A 216 -30.28 -17.43 -18.68
N SER A 217 -29.12 -17.00 -18.17
CA SER A 217 -28.50 -15.74 -18.59
C SER A 217 -28.11 -15.77 -20.05
N ASP A 218 -28.07 -14.60 -20.67
CA ASP A 218 -27.58 -14.46 -22.05
C ASP A 218 -26.13 -14.93 -22.21
N LEU A 219 -25.83 -15.47 -23.38
CA LEU A 219 -24.48 -15.85 -23.78
C LEU A 219 -23.55 -14.62 -23.76
N VAL A 220 -22.38 -14.77 -23.16
CA VAL A 220 -21.41 -13.68 -22.97
C VAL A 220 -20.16 -13.93 -23.80
N THR A 221 -19.74 -12.90 -24.53
CA THR A 221 -18.36 -12.82 -25.05
C THR A 221 -17.46 -12.24 -23.97
N VAL A 222 -16.41 -12.97 -23.59
CA VAL A 222 -15.52 -12.59 -22.49
C VAL A 222 -14.49 -11.57 -22.97
N ASP A 223 -14.53 -10.37 -22.39
CA ASP A 223 -13.56 -9.33 -22.65
C ASP A 223 -12.27 -9.54 -21.82
N LYS A 224 -11.12 -9.18 -22.41
CA LYS A 224 -9.85 -9.15 -21.66
C LYS A 224 -9.93 -8.08 -20.57
N TYR A 225 -9.46 -8.41 -19.38
CA TYR A 225 -9.32 -7.50 -18.26
C TYR A 225 -7.83 -7.17 -18.02
N THR A 226 -7.56 -5.93 -17.59
CA THR A 226 -6.20 -5.47 -17.28
C THR A 226 -6.02 -5.29 -15.78
N TRP A 227 -5.15 -6.09 -15.18
CA TRP A 227 -4.66 -5.90 -13.82
C TRP A 227 -3.47 -4.97 -13.84
N GLU A 228 -3.47 -3.98 -12.96
CA GLU A 228 -2.44 -2.95 -12.90
C GLU A 228 -1.56 -3.11 -11.68
N ASN A 229 -0.25 -3.16 -11.88
CA ASN A 229 0.71 -3.00 -10.81
C ASN A 229 0.90 -1.50 -10.53
N LYS A 230 0.13 -0.99 -9.58
CA LYS A 230 0.13 0.43 -9.21
C LYS A 230 1.16 0.69 -8.13
N ARG A 231 1.98 1.73 -8.33
CA ARG A 231 2.74 2.37 -7.25
C ARG A 231 2.16 3.74 -6.96
N TYR A 232 1.87 3.95 -5.69
CA TYR A 232 1.52 5.25 -5.16
C TYR A 232 2.76 6.14 -5.12
N SER A 233 2.65 7.33 -5.68
CA SER A 233 3.64 8.39 -5.53
C SER A 233 2.95 9.64 -5.02
N LEU A 234 3.71 10.49 -4.33
CA LEU A 234 3.23 11.83 -3.99
C LEU A 234 3.39 12.71 -5.23
N ASP A 235 2.29 13.29 -5.70
CA ASP A 235 2.31 14.36 -6.69
C ASP A 235 3.05 15.56 -6.10
N LYS A 236 4.10 15.96 -6.82
CA LYS A 236 5.02 17.01 -6.41
C LYS A 236 4.45 18.41 -6.63
N GLU A 237 3.29 18.55 -7.26
CA GLU A 237 2.65 19.82 -7.52
C GLU A 237 1.37 19.94 -6.74
N THR A 238 0.62 18.86 -6.49
CA THR A 238 -0.64 18.92 -5.72
C THR A 238 -0.51 18.43 -4.28
N ASN A 239 0.59 17.75 -3.93
CA ASN A 239 0.80 17.08 -2.64
C ASN A 239 -0.24 15.97 -2.35
N GLU A 240 -0.90 15.48 -3.40
CA GLU A 240 -1.82 14.36 -3.33
C GLU A 240 -1.13 13.05 -3.68
N ILE A 241 -1.70 11.93 -3.24
CA ILE A 241 -1.25 10.61 -3.67
C ILE A 241 -1.78 10.36 -5.08
N THR A 242 -0.87 10.19 -6.04
CA THR A 242 -1.15 9.78 -7.42
C THR A 242 -0.78 8.32 -7.64
N GLU A 243 -1.62 7.62 -8.38
CA GLU A 243 -1.42 6.24 -8.78
C GLU A 243 -0.63 6.21 -10.09
N ASN A 244 0.52 5.51 -10.11
CA ASN A 244 1.27 5.27 -11.34
C ASN A 244 1.29 3.80 -11.66
N VAL A 245 0.72 3.42 -12.80
CA VAL A 245 0.79 2.06 -13.35
C VAL A 245 2.23 1.81 -13.80
N LYS A 246 2.91 0.85 -13.15
CA LYS A 246 4.30 0.44 -13.48
C LYS A 246 4.35 -0.73 -14.44
N GLY A 247 3.34 -1.58 -14.37
CA GLY A 247 3.13 -2.68 -15.29
C GLY A 247 1.67 -3.06 -15.33
N SER A 248 1.31 -3.82 -16.35
CA SER A 248 -0.03 -4.33 -16.57
C SER A 248 0.03 -5.79 -17.00
N PHE A 249 -0.89 -6.59 -16.49
CA PHE A 249 -1.16 -7.95 -16.95
C PHE A 249 -2.54 -7.92 -17.57
N THR A 250 -2.67 -8.20 -18.87
CA THR A 250 -3.95 -8.18 -19.59
C THR A 250 -4.29 -9.58 -20.06
N HIS A 251 -5.43 -10.11 -19.61
CA HIS A 251 -5.86 -11.48 -19.94
C HIS A 251 -7.37 -11.66 -19.76
N TYR A 252 -7.92 -12.78 -20.23
CA TYR A 252 -9.33 -13.11 -19.99
C TYR A 252 -9.53 -13.42 -18.49
N PRO A 253 -10.49 -12.78 -17.80
CA PRO A 253 -10.70 -12.95 -16.36
C PRO A 253 -11.45 -14.24 -16.02
N VAL A 254 -10.98 -15.37 -16.53
CA VAL A 254 -11.56 -16.70 -16.32
C VAL A 254 -10.48 -17.72 -15.98
N LYS A 255 -10.88 -18.80 -15.31
CA LYS A 255 -10.03 -19.97 -15.07
C LYS A 255 -10.88 -21.24 -15.09
N LEU A 256 -10.26 -22.40 -15.30
CA LEU A 256 -10.92 -23.70 -15.16
C LEU A 256 -11.51 -23.86 -13.76
N ALA A 257 -12.70 -24.45 -13.70
CA ALA A 257 -13.51 -24.42 -12.48
C ALA A 257 -14.27 -25.72 -12.19
N TRP A 258 -13.77 -26.88 -12.62
CA TRP A 258 -14.28 -28.15 -12.11
C TRP A 258 -13.90 -28.37 -10.65
N ALA A 259 -12.71 -27.91 -10.26
CA ALA A 259 -12.27 -27.90 -8.87
C ALA A 259 -11.60 -26.59 -8.45
N ILE A 260 -11.78 -26.23 -7.19
CA ILE A 260 -11.10 -25.11 -6.53
C ILE A 260 -10.79 -25.49 -5.08
N THR A 261 -9.74 -24.88 -4.53
CA THR A 261 -9.45 -25.06 -3.11
C THR A 261 -10.38 -24.24 -2.23
N VAL A 262 -10.69 -24.74 -1.02
CA VAL A 262 -11.48 -24.02 -0.02
C VAL A 262 -10.91 -22.61 0.23
N HIS A 263 -9.58 -22.48 0.32
CA HIS A 263 -8.89 -21.19 0.43
C HIS A 263 -9.21 -20.25 -0.74
N LYS A 264 -9.09 -20.71 -1.99
CA LYS A 264 -9.37 -19.91 -3.19
C LYS A 264 -10.87 -19.66 -3.39
N SER A 265 -11.75 -20.41 -2.71
CA SER A 265 -13.20 -20.20 -2.74
C SER A 265 -13.68 -19.13 -1.77
N GLN A 266 -12.84 -18.67 -0.84
CA GLN A 266 -13.22 -17.70 0.19
C GLN A 266 -13.73 -16.40 -0.45
N GLY A 267 -14.92 -15.97 -0.03
CA GLY A 267 -15.61 -14.81 -0.58
C GLY A 267 -16.46 -15.09 -1.83
N LEU A 268 -16.32 -16.26 -2.46
CA LEU A 268 -17.14 -16.68 -3.62
C LEU A 268 -18.49 -17.26 -3.19
N THR A 269 -19.44 -17.32 -4.11
CA THR A 269 -20.77 -17.90 -3.91
C THR A 269 -21.03 -18.91 -5.03
N PHE A 270 -21.57 -20.07 -4.68
CA PHE A 270 -21.90 -21.15 -5.62
C PHE A 270 -23.34 -21.63 -5.37
N ASP A 271 -24.03 -21.99 -6.44
CA ASP A 271 -25.35 -22.61 -6.33
C ASP A 271 -25.24 -24.11 -6.07
N LYS A 272 -24.22 -24.78 -6.64
CA LYS A 272 -23.99 -26.22 -6.48
C LYS A 272 -22.51 -26.51 -6.28
N ALA A 273 -22.19 -27.31 -5.28
CA ALA A 273 -20.82 -27.68 -4.95
C ALA A 273 -20.73 -29.09 -4.39
N MET A 274 -19.72 -29.81 -4.86
CA MET A 274 -19.29 -31.06 -4.27
C MET A 274 -18.17 -30.77 -3.28
N ILE A 275 -18.29 -31.23 -2.04
CA ILE A 275 -17.37 -30.86 -0.97
C ILE A 275 -16.70 -32.10 -0.39
N ASP A 276 -15.37 -32.08 -0.41
CA ASP A 276 -14.52 -33.06 0.29
C ASP A 276 -13.86 -32.39 1.52
N VAL A 277 -14.54 -32.54 2.67
CA VAL A 277 -14.07 -32.03 3.98
C VAL A 277 -13.52 -33.12 4.89
N SER A 278 -13.37 -34.35 4.39
CA SER A 278 -12.87 -35.50 5.16
C SER A 278 -11.48 -35.27 5.78
N ARG A 279 -10.67 -34.42 5.15
CA ARG A 279 -9.32 -34.04 5.58
C ARG A 279 -9.21 -32.56 5.98
N ALA A 280 -10.31 -31.94 6.40
CA ALA A 280 -10.25 -30.57 6.92
C ALA A 280 -9.29 -30.54 8.13
N PHE A 281 -8.24 -29.73 8.01
CA PHE A 281 -7.10 -29.72 8.93
C PHE A 281 -7.05 -28.46 9.80
N ALA A 282 -7.85 -27.44 9.46
CA ALA A 282 -7.88 -26.18 10.20
C ALA A 282 -9.31 -25.84 10.67
N PRO A 283 -9.45 -25.24 11.88
CA PRO A 283 -10.70 -24.66 12.34
C PRO A 283 -11.28 -23.72 11.28
N GLY A 284 -12.59 -23.81 11.03
CA GLY A 284 -13.30 -22.96 10.07
C GLY A 284 -13.24 -23.40 8.60
N GLN A 285 -12.42 -24.39 8.20
CA GLN A 285 -12.39 -24.86 6.79
C GLN A 285 -13.73 -25.44 6.32
N VAL A 286 -14.38 -26.24 7.17
CA VAL A 286 -15.70 -26.83 6.88
C VAL A 286 -16.76 -25.72 6.74
N TYR A 287 -16.72 -24.74 7.65
CA TYR A 287 -17.58 -23.55 7.60
C TYR A 287 -17.35 -22.74 6.31
N VAL A 288 -16.09 -22.48 5.93
CA VAL A 288 -15.78 -21.73 4.71
C VAL A 288 -16.30 -22.46 3.48
N ALA A 289 -16.09 -23.77 3.39
CA ALA A 289 -16.57 -24.58 2.26
C ALA A 289 -18.10 -24.56 2.15
N LEU A 290 -18.82 -24.86 3.25
CA LEU A 290 -20.29 -24.89 3.25
C LEU A 290 -20.91 -23.50 3.05
N SER A 291 -20.32 -22.46 3.64
CA SER A 291 -20.83 -21.08 3.52
C SER A 291 -20.69 -20.48 2.12
N ARG A 292 -20.06 -21.18 1.16
CA ARG A 292 -20.04 -20.79 -0.25
C ARG A 292 -21.37 -21.08 -0.93
N LEU A 293 -22.12 -22.08 -0.46
CA LEU A 293 -23.39 -22.47 -1.05
C LEU A 293 -24.50 -21.47 -0.72
N THR A 294 -25.40 -21.24 -1.67
CA THR A 294 -26.63 -20.45 -1.46
C THR A 294 -27.70 -21.26 -0.71
N SER A 295 -27.73 -22.58 -0.89
CA SER A 295 -28.70 -23.47 -0.25
C SER A 295 -28.16 -24.90 -0.02
N LEU A 296 -28.86 -25.71 0.79
CA LEU A 296 -28.49 -27.11 1.05
C LEU A 296 -28.76 -28.01 -0.16
N GLU A 297 -29.74 -27.68 -1.00
CA GLU A 297 -30.10 -28.49 -2.18
C GLU A 297 -28.96 -28.59 -3.19
N GLY A 298 -28.07 -27.58 -3.22
CA GLY A 298 -26.87 -27.58 -4.04
C GLY A 298 -25.67 -28.34 -3.45
N LEU A 299 -25.77 -28.82 -2.20
CA LEU A 299 -24.71 -29.54 -1.53
C LEU A 299 -24.63 -30.99 -1.99
N VAL A 300 -23.42 -31.45 -2.30
CA VAL A 300 -23.08 -32.87 -2.34
C VAL A 300 -21.83 -33.09 -1.50
N LEU A 301 -21.90 -34.02 -0.56
CA LEU A 301 -20.74 -34.47 0.20
C LEU A 301 -20.19 -35.75 -0.43
N THR A 302 -18.90 -35.79 -0.72
CA THR A 302 -18.24 -37.01 -1.21
C THR A 302 -17.84 -37.96 -0.09
N GLU A 303 -17.83 -37.47 1.15
CA GLU A 303 -17.52 -38.21 2.37
C GLU A 303 -18.45 -37.71 3.48
N PRO A 304 -18.89 -38.58 4.41
CA PRO A 304 -19.76 -38.16 5.50
C PRO A 304 -18.97 -37.26 6.47
N ILE A 305 -19.65 -36.24 7.00
CA ILE A 305 -19.09 -35.38 8.03
C ILE A 305 -19.04 -36.17 9.35
N LYS A 306 -17.82 -36.52 9.75
CA LYS A 306 -17.48 -37.12 11.05
C LYS A 306 -16.83 -36.07 11.93
N TYR A 307 -17.52 -34.95 12.17
CA TYR A 307 -16.91 -33.83 12.86
C TYR A 307 -17.00 -34.01 14.37
N ASN A 308 -15.85 -34.31 14.99
CA ASN A 308 -15.66 -34.13 16.42
C ASN A 308 -15.13 -32.70 16.61
N GLY A 309 -15.95 -31.80 17.16
CA GLY A 309 -15.64 -30.39 17.43
C GLY A 309 -14.15 -30.08 17.58
N LEU A 310 -13.55 -29.33 16.65
CA LEU A 310 -12.21 -28.78 16.86
C LEU A 310 -12.32 -27.68 17.90
N LYS A 311 -11.52 -27.70 18.95
CA LYS A 311 -11.56 -26.64 19.98
C LYS A 311 -11.29 -25.28 19.31
N GLN A 312 -12.27 -24.39 19.35
CA GLN A 312 -12.08 -23.01 18.90
C GLN A 312 -11.03 -22.35 19.77
N ASP A 313 -10.16 -21.55 19.15
CA ASP A 313 -9.14 -20.78 19.87
C ASP A 313 -9.84 -19.81 20.84
N SER A 314 -9.50 -19.87 22.13
CA SER A 314 -10.12 -19.04 23.16
C SER A 314 -9.97 -17.55 22.86
N LEU A 315 -8.88 -17.17 22.19
CA LEU A 315 -8.61 -15.79 21.79
C LEU A 315 -9.64 -15.25 20.79
N LEU A 316 -10.22 -16.10 19.94
CA LEU A 316 -11.27 -15.70 19.01
C LEU A 316 -12.58 -15.38 19.75
N ASN A 317 -12.88 -16.13 20.81
CA ASN A 317 -14.06 -15.89 21.63
C ASN A 317 -13.89 -14.61 22.45
N GLU A 318 -12.73 -14.45 23.10
CA GLU A 318 -12.39 -13.22 23.82
C GLU A 318 -12.48 -11.99 22.91
N PHE A 319 -12.01 -12.10 21.66
CA PHE A 319 -12.14 -11.03 20.67
C PHE A 319 -13.62 -10.78 20.29
N ALA A 320 -14.41 -11.82 20.05
CA ALA A 320 -15.82 -11.67 19.70
C ALA A 320 -16.64 -11.01 20.82
N GLU A 321 -16.30 -11.29 22.08
CA GLU A 321 -16.91 -10.67 23.27
C GLU A 321 -16.59 -9.17 23.41
N THR A 322 -15.59 -8.64 22.68
CA THR A 322 -15.34 -7.19 22.63
C THR A 322 -16.35 -6.41 21.79
N LYS A 323 -17.32 -7.10 21.19
CA LYS A 323 -18.40 -6.48 20.42
C LYS A 323 -19.22 -5.55 21.33
N GLU A 324 -19.39 -4.33 20.86
CA GLU A 324 -20.15 -3.30 21.58
C GLU A 324 -21.60 -3.27 21.12
N SER A 325 -22.47 -2.82 22.01
CA SER A 325 -23.88 -2.58 21.72
C SER A 325 -24.07 -1.42 20.74
N LYS A 326 -25.24 -1.35 20.10
CA LYS A 326 -25.58 -0.26 19.19
C LYS A 326 -25.56 1.10 19.91
N GLU A 327 -26.00 1.14 21.15
CA GLU A 327 -26.02 2.32 22.00
C GLU A 327 -24.60 2.81 22.33
N GLU A 328 -23.69 1.91 22.68
CA GLU A 328 -22.28 2.21 22.91
C GLU A 328 -21.59 2.71 21.64
N LEU A 329 -21.81 2.05 20.50
CA LEU A 329 -21.27 2.48 19.20
C LEU A 329 -21.78 3.87 18.79
N THR A 330 -23.05 4.16 19.05
CA THR A 330 -23.63 5.49 18.76
C THR A 330 -22.99 6.56 19.63
N THR A 331 -22.77 6.26 20.91
CA THR A 331 -22.08 7.16 21.85
C THR A 331 -20.64 7.41 21.40
N GLN A 332 -19.89 6.35 21.10
CA GLN A 332 -18.52 6.46 20.60
C GLN A 332 -18.41 7.17 19.26
N PHE A 333 -19.39 7.00 18.37
CA PHE A 333 -19.43 7.74 17.13
C PHE A 333 -19.56 9.24 17.40
N ASN A 334 -20.48 9.66 18.27
CA ASN A 334 -20.68 11.07 18.60
C ASN A 334 -19.45 11.68 19.29
N ASP A 335 -18.91 10.99 20.29
CA ASP A 335 -17.70 11.43 21.01
C ASP A 335 -16.48 11.45 20.07
N GLY A 336 -16.28 10.38 19.32
CA GLY A 336 -15.19 10.24 18.35
C GLY A 336 -15.28 11.24 17.21
N LEU A 337 -16.48 11.59 16.74
CA LEU A 337 -16.71 12.63 15.75
C LEU A 337 -16.30 14.00 16.31
N LYS A 338 -16.72 14.33 17.53
CA LYS A 338 -16.34 15.57 18.21
C LYS A 338 -14.82 15.65 18.41
N ASP A 339 -14.20 14.57 18.87
CA ASP A 339 -12.75 14.49 19.09
C ASP A 339 -11.97 14.60 17.78
N TYR A 340 -12.44 13.92 16.72
CA TYR A 340 -11.82 13.97 15.40
C TYR A 340 -11.88 15.37 14.80
N ILE A 341 -13.03 16.04 14.85
CA ILE A 341 -13.19 17.42 14.36
C ILE A 341 -12.26 18.35 15.13
N ASN A 342 -12.28 18.31 16.47
CA ASN A 342 -11.42 19.13 17.31
C ASN A 342 -9.93 18.90 17.02
N GLY A 343 -9.51 17.63 16.98
CA GLY A 343 -8.14 17.25 16.69
C GLY A 343 -7.69 17.69 15.30
N PHE A 344 -8.56 17.55 14.30
CA PHE A 344 -8.26 17.95 12.93
C PHE A 344 -8.17 19.47 12.77
N VAL A 345 -9.09 20.24 13.38
CA VAL A 345 -9.05 21.71 13.36
C VAL A 345 -7.78 22.22 14.06
N LYS A 346 -7.44 21.69 15.24
CA LYS A 346 -6.16 22.03 15.91
C LYS A 346 -4.97 21.71 15.01
N TYR A 347 -4.96 20.52 14.39
CA TYR A 347 -3.90 20.14 13.45
C TYR A 347 -3.81 21.06 12.21
N ALA A 348 -4.95 21.56 11.72
CA ALA A 348 -5.03 22.48 10.59
C ALA A 348 -4.53 23.89 10.92
N TYR A 349 -4.59 24.29 12.18
CA TYR A 349 -4.14 25.62 12.63
C TYR A 349 -2.87 25.59 13.48
N ASP A 350 -2.27 24.44 13.76
CA ASP A 350 -0.97 24.33 14.42
C ASP A 350 0.18 24.55 13.42
N PHE A 351 0.81 25.72 13.51
CA PHE A 351 1.92 26.12 12.63
C PHE A 351 3.30 25.74 13.19
N THR A 352 3.37 25.02 14.32
CA THR A 352 4.63 24.58 14.94
C THR A 352 5.46 23.73 13.98
N SER A 353 4.82 22.82 13.25
CA SER A 353 5.51 21.96 12.27
C SER A 353 6.17 22.76 11.14
N ILE A 354 5.47 23.78 10.62
CA ILE A 354 5.97 24.63 9.54
C ILE A 354 7.13 25.49 10.05
N SER A 355 6.97 26.09 11.22
CA SER A 355 8.01 26.89 11.87
C SER A 355 9.29 26.08 12.07
N ASN A 356 9.17 24.85 12.59
CA ASN A 356 10.31 23.96 12.81
C ASN A 356 10.99 23.56 11.50
N GLN A 357 10.22 23.16 10.49
CA GLN A 357 10.77 22.79 9.17
C GLN A 357 11.48 23.99 8.50
N TYR A 358 10.90 25.19 8.58
CA TYR A 358 11.55 26.40 8.08
C TYR A 358 12.81 26.76 8.87
N TYR A 359 12.80 26.59 10.19
CA TYR A 359 13.98 26.78 11.03
C TYR A 359 15.12 25.82 10.64
N TYR A 360 14.82 24.55 10.37
CA TYR A 360 15.82 23.60 9.85
C TYR A 360 16.36 24.03 8.48
N HIS A 361 15.50 24.53 7.59
CA HIS A 361 15.95 25.13 6.33
C HIS A 361 16.95 26.26 6.55
N LEU A 362 16.66 27.15 7.51
CA LEU A 362 17.52 28.28 7.85
C LEU A 362 18.86 27.86 8.45
N LYS A 363 18.91 26.78 9.24
CA LYS A 363 20.15 26.24 9.81
C LYS A 363 21.07 25.59 8.78
N ASN A 364 20.54 25.21 7.61
CA ASN A 364 21.35 24.69 6.50
C ASN A 364 22.10 25.80 5.72
N TYR A 365 22.05 27.06 6.17
CA TYR A 365 22.88 28.13 5.66
C TYR A 365 24.17 28.24 6.50
N THR A 366 25.31 27.95 5.88
CA THR A 366 26.64 27.97 6.49
C THR A 366 27.39 29.29 6.27
N LYS A 367 26.78 30.26 5.56
CA LYS A 367 27.34 31.59 5.23
C LYS A 367 28.62 31.58 4.38
N ASP A 368 29.01 30.43 3.85
CA ASP A 368 30.16 30.27 2.96
C ASP A 368 29.71 30.33 1.49
N GLU A 369 29.72 31.53 0.90
CA GLU A 369 29.26 31.77 -0.48
C GLU A 369 29.99 30.93 -1.54
N LYS A 370 31.21 30.46 -1.24
CA LYS A 370 32.00 29.64 -2.16
C LYS A 370 31.44 28.21 -2.28
N LYS A 371 30.63 27.76 -1.33
CA LYS A 371 30.07 26.39 -1.31
C LYS A 371 28.77 26.24 -2.11
N SER A 372 27.91 27.26 -2.13
CA SER A 372 26.62 27.20 -2.83
C SER A 372 26.00 28.58 -3.01
N ILE A 373 25.37 28.80 -4.16
CA ILE A 373 24.59 30.00 -4.48
C ILE A 373 23.49 30.25 -3.44
N LYS A 374 22.94 29.19 -2.82
CA LYS A 374 21.99 29.28 -1.70
C LYS A 374 22.47 30.24 -0.60
N GLN A 375 23.77 30.24 -0.28
CA GLN A 375 24.29 31.00 0.87
C GLN A 375 24.11 32.51 0.72
N LYS A 376 24.09 33.03 -0.52
CA LYS A 376 23.83 34.44 -0.83
C LYS A 376 22.43 34.90 -0.41
N TYR A 377 21.48 33.97 -0.34
CA TYR A 377 20.08 34.24 0.00
C TYR A 377 19.77 34.02 1.48
N HIS A 378 20.80 33.90 2.33
CA HIS A 378 20.61 33.83 3.78
C HIS A 378 19.80 35.02 4.34
N PRO A 379 20.06 36.29 3.95
CA PRO A 379 19.28 37.42 4.47
C PRO A 379 17.79 37.31 4.13
N TRP A 380 17.46 36.93 2.89
CA TRP A 380 16.09 36.69 2.45
C TRP A 380 15.40 35.58 3.26
N ALA A 381 16.09 34.47 3.51
CA ALA A 381 15.55 33.37 4.30
C ALA A 381 15.38 33.75 5.79
N GLN A 382 16.28 34.58 6.34
CA GLN A 382 16.14 35.13 7.69
C GLN A 382 14.93 36.04 7.82
N GLU A 383 14.71 36.92 6.84
CA GLU A 383 13.57 37.83 6.82
C GLU A 383 12.24 37.06 6.79
N LEU A 384 12.10 36.05 5.91
CA LEU A 384 10.92 35.20 5.89
C LEU A 384 10.72 34.45 7.22
N HIS A 385 11.80 33.99 7.87
CA HIS A 385 11.70 33.33 9.18
C HIS A 385 11.17 34.27 10.28
N GLN A 386 11.62 35.54 10.28
CA GLN A 386 11.14 36.56 11.19
C GLN A 386 9.65 36.85 10.96
N GLN A 387 9.25 37.04 9.70
CA GLN A 387 7.85 37.24 9.32
C GLN A 387 6.96 36.05 9.69
N LEU A 388 7.50 34.82 9.73
CA LEU A 388 6.75 33.62 10.12
C LEU A 388 6.46 33.55 11.63
N GLN A 389 7.20 34.28 12.49
CA GLN A 389 6.99 34.20 13.93
C GLN A 389 5.63 34.77 14.37
N ASP A 390 5.18 35.85 13.75
CA ASP A 390 3.90 36.47 14.05
C ASP A 390 2.71 35.52 13.81
N PRO A 391 2.51 34.93 12.62
CA PRO A 391 1.42 33.99 12.40
C PRO A 391 1.54 32.73 13.25
N VAL A 392 2.74 32.27 13.60
CA VAL A 392 2.93 31.15 14.54
C VAL A 392 2.46 31.52 15.95
N SER A 393 2.75 32.75 16.40
CA SER A 393 2.28 33.26 17.70
C SER A 393 0.76 33.40 17.74
N VAL A 394 0.16 33.96 16.68
CA VAL A 394 -1.30 34.08 16.56
C VAL A 394 -1.96 32.70 16.49
N SER A 395 -1.37 31.76 15.75
CA SER A 395 -1.79 30.35 15.69
C SER A 395 -1.83 29.72 17.09
N LYS A 396 -0.80 29.87 17.92
CA LYS A 396 -0.79 29.36 19.29
C LYS A 396 -1.92 29.91 20.16
N LYS A 397 -2.20 31.22 20.05
CA LYS A 397 -3.34 31.85 20.76
C LYS A 397 -4.67 31.30 20.27
N PHE A 398 -4.79 31.04 18.96
CA PHE A 398 -5.97 30.43 18.37
C PHE A 398 -6.19 29.00 18.87
N LEU A 399 -5.14 28.18 18.99
CA LEU A 399 -5.25 26.83 19.55
C LEU A 399 -5.83 26.83 20.97
N LEU A 400 -5.39 27.75 21.83
CA LEU A 400 -5.94 27.92 23.18
C LEU A 400 -7.43 28.30 23.17
N GLN A 401 -7.86 29.03 22.14
CA GLN A 401 -9.27 29.36 21.98
C GLN A 401 -10.09 28.16 21.50
N LEU A 402 -9.54 27.35 20.60
CA LEU A 402 -10.17 26.09 20.18
C LEU A 402 -10.35 25.14 21.36
N ASP A 403 -9.38 25.07 22.29
CA ASP A 403 -9.53 24.29 23.53
C ASP A 403 -10.72 24.76 24.37
N LYS A 404 -10.91 26.09 24.48
CA LYS A 404 -12.06 26.66 25.20
C LYS A 404 -13.39 26.35 24.52
N ILE A 405 -13.44 26.44 23.19
CA ILE A 405 -14.64 26.12 22.41
C ILE A 405 -14.97 24.63 22.54
N ALA A 406 -13.97 23.75 22.42
CA ALA A 406 -14.12 22.30 22.58
C ALA A 406 -14.66 21.89 23.96
N GLY A 407 -14.26 22.62 25.01
CA GLY A 407 -14.72 22.39 26.38
C GLY A 407 -16.13 22.92 26.69
N HIS A 408 -16.76 23.67 25.78
CA HIS A 408 -18.13 24.15 25.95
C HIS A 408 -19.11 23.09 25.43
N ASN A 409 -19.87 22.46 26.32
CA ASN A 409 -20.93 21.52 25.95
C ASN A 409 -22.24 22.28 25.76
N ALA A 410 -22.40 22.87 24.58
CA ALA A 410 -23.64 23.50 24.14
C ALA A 410 -24.06 22.90 22.79
N ASP A 411 -25.38 22.82 22.55
CA ASP A 411 -25.94 22.24 21.32
C ASP A 411 -25.51 22.99 20.05
N ASP A 412 -25.08 24.25 20.18
CA ASP A 412 -24.59 25.12 19.11
C ASP A 412 -23.06 25.07 18.90
N TYR A 413 -22.36 24.19 19.61
CA TYR A 413 -20.89 24.10 19.60
C TYR A 413 -20.27 24.06 18.19
N LEU A 414 -20.84 23.26 17.28
CA LEU A 414 -20.31 23.16 15.90
C LEU A 414 -20.48 24.46 15.12
N SER A 415 -21.58 25.18 15.34
CA SER A 415 -21.82 26.49 14.72
C SER A 415 -20.82 27.54 15.23
N VAL A 416 -20.61 27.59 16.55
CA VAL A 416 -19.62 28.47 17.18
C VAL A 416 -18.19 28.14 16.68
N LEU A 417 -17.88 26.86 16.54
CA LEU A 417 -16.61 26.41 15.99
C LEU A 417 -16.46 26.83 14.52
N LEU A 418 -17.51 26.64 13.70
CA LEU A 418 -17.50 27.00 12.28
C LEU A 418 -17.24 28.49 12.09
N ASP A 419 -18.00 29.35 12.77
CA ASP A 419 -17.83 30.81 12.70
C ASP A 419 -16.39 31.20 13.05
N ARG A 420 -15.83 30.55 14.09
CA ARG A 420 -14.48 30.85 14.52
C ARG A 420 -13.42 30.34 13.53
N VAL A 421 -13.63 29.17 12.92
CA VAL A 421 -12.77 28.61 11.87
C VAL A 421 -12.83 29.46 10.61
N GLN A 422 -14.00 29.95 10.20
CA GLN A 422 -14.15 30.84 9.05
C GLN A 422 -13.43 32.17 9.27
N ALA A 423 -13.57 32.78 10.46
CA ALA A 423 -12.84 33.99 10.82
C ALA A 423 -11.31 33.77 10.82
N ALA A 424 -10.84 32.63 11.33
CA ALA A 424 -9.43 32.28 11.32
C ALA A 424 -8.90 32.02 9.91
N LYS A 425 -9.66 31.30 9.06
CA LYS A 425 -9.33 31.11 7.65
C LYS A 425 -9.16 32.43 6.93
N LYS A 426 -10.11 33.36 7.08
CA LYS A 426 -10.04 34.71 6.50
C LYS A 426 -8.78 35.48 6.92
N HIS A 427 -8.28 35.24 8.14
CA HIS A 427 -7.05 35.83 8.63
C HIS A 427 -5.78 35.13 8.09
N PHE A 428 -5.71 33.80 8.17
CA PHE A 428 -4.49 33.03 7.89
C PHE A 428 -4.27 32.71 6.41
N GLU A 429 -5.34 32.53 5.63
CA GLU A 429 -5.26 32.21 4.21
C GLU A 429 -4.42 33.23 3.40
N PRO A 430 -4.67 34.55 3.47
CA PRO A 430 -3.85 35.52 2.74
C PRO A 430 -2.40 35.54 3.21
N ILE A 431 -2.15 35.27 4.50
CA ILE A 431 -0.79 35.21 5.06
C ILE A 431 -0.02 34.02 4.46
N LEU A 432 -0.62 32.82 4.48
CA LEU A 432 0.00 31.61 3.93
C LEU A 432 0.21 31.71 2.41
N LYS A 433 -0.77 32.27 1.68
CA LYS A 433 -0.63 32.58 0.24
C LYS A 433 0.53 33.54 0.00
N GLY A 434 0.66 34.59 0.80
CA GLY A 434 1.78 35.54 0.71
C GLY A 434 3.15 34.90 0.93
N PHE A 435 3.27 33.89 1.79
CA PHE A 435 4.51 33.11 1.90
C PHE A 435 4.78 32.28 0.64
N SER A 436 3.77 31.57 0.11
CA SER A 436 3.90 30.84 -1.16
C SER A 436 4.30 31.77 -2.31
N ASP A 437 3.69 32.95 -2.43
CA ASP A 437 4.00 33.94 -3.48
C ASP A 437 5.45 34.44 -3.39
N LYS A 438 5.94 34.74 -2.19
CA LYS A 438 7.35 35.11 -1.96
C LYS A 438 8.31 34.00 -2.37
N ILE A 439 7.96 32.74 -2.09
CA ILE A 439 8.77 31.58 -2.47
C ILE A 439 8.73 31.36 -3.99
N PHE A 440 7.57 31.47 -4.62
CA PHE A 440 7.44 31.36 -6.08
C PHE A 440 8.20 32.47 -6.82
N SER A 441 8.13 33.70 -6.32
CA SER A 441 8.91 34.83 -6.82
C SER A 441 10.41 34.52 -6.77
N LYS A 442 10.90 34.01 -5.63
CA LYS A 442 12.30 33.57 -5.49
C LYS A 442 12.66 32.41 -6.42
N ILE A 443 11.76 31.43 -6.60
CA ILE A 443 11.97 30.34 -7.57
C ILE A 443 12.11 30.90 -8.99
N ASN A 444 11.26 31.85 -9.38
CA ASN A 444 11.29 32.46 -10.71
C ASN A 444 12.55 33.30 -10.94
N GLU A 445 12.99 34.09 -9.95
CA GLU A 445 14.26 34.81 -9.97
C GLU A 445 15.44 33.87 -10.23
N LEU A 446 15.42 32.69 -9.62
CA LEU A 446 16.50 31.70 -9.70
C LEU A 446 16.45 30.80 -10.94
N LYS A 447 15.44 30.90 -11.82
CA LYS A 447 15.31 29.99 -12.96
C LYS A 447 16.42 30.13 -13.99
N SER A 448 16.96 31.33 -14.16
CA SER A 448 18.06 31.64 -15.09
C SER A 448 19.44 31.37 -14.50
N GLU A 449 19.54 31.16 -13.19
CA GLU A 449 20.80 30.94 -12.48
C GLU A 449 21.34 29.52 -12.71
N THR A 450 22.66 29.40 -12.86
CA THR A 450 23.32 28.09 -12.98
C THR A 450 23.59 27.49 -11.61
N ARG A 451 23.72 26.15 -11.48
CA ARG A 451 24.05 25.46 -10.21
C ARG A 451 23.06 25.62 -9.03
N VAL A 452 21.84 26.13 -9.26
CA VAL A 452 20.80 26.31 -8.20
C VAL A 452 19.79 25.15 -8.08
N LYS A 453 19.87 24.11 -8.93
CA LYS A 453 18.85 23.04 -9.02
C LYS A 453 18.49 22.40 -7.67
N LYS A 454 19.49 22.14 -6.80
CA LYS A 454 19.26 21.57 -5.46
C LYS A 454 18.49 22.54 -4.57
N TYR A 455 18.82 23.83 -4.63
CA TYR A 455 18.15 24.88 -3.87
C TYR A 455 16.73 25.14 -4.39
N LEU A 456 16.52 25.13 -5.71
CA LEU A 456 15.17 25.20 -6.31
C LEU A 456 14.25 24.07 -5.83
N ASN A 457 14.77 22.84 -5.73
CA ASN A 457 13.99 21.73 -5.19
C ASN A 457 13.66 21.94 -3.70
N GLU A 458 14.61 22.43 -2.92
CA GLU A 458 14.39 22.76 -1.51
C GLU A 458 13.33 23.85 -1.34
N LEU A 459 13.37 24.92 -2.14
CA LEU A 459 12.34 25.98 -2.14
C LEU A 459 10.96 25.43 -2.51
N LYS A 460 10.87 24.50 -3.48
CA LYS A 460 9.62 23.82 -3.81
C LYS A 460 9.09 22.98 -2.65
N ASP A 461 9.97 22.30 -1.92
CA ASP A 461 9.56 21.51 -0.75
C ASP A 461 9.04 22.42 0.39
N ILE A 462 9.64 23.60 0.55
CA ILE A 462 9.16 24.63 1.49
C ILE A 462 7.81 25.20 1.05
N GLU A 463 7.63 25.53 -0.22
CA GLU A 463 6.34 26.00 -0.76
C GLU A 463 5.24 24.96 -0.50
N ARG A 464 5.50 23.69 -0.81
CA ARG A 464 4.55 22.60 -0.57
C ARG A 464 4.12 22.50 0.88
N MET A 465 5.01 22.79 1.81
CA MET A 465 4.69 22.80 3.23
C MET A 465 3.66 23.89 3.55
N PHE A 466 3.80 25.11 3.01
CA PHE A 466 2.82 26.19 3.18
C PHE A 466 1.49 25.85 2.53
N PHE A 467 1.50 25.40 1.27
CA PHE A 467 0.28 24.98 0.58
C PHE A 467 -0.40 23.80 1.29
N GLY A 468 0.38 22.83 1.76
CA GLY A 468 -0.11 21.69 2.51
C GLY A 468 -0.80 22.09 3.82
N GLN A 469 -0.42 23.21 4.42
CA GLN A 469 -1.15 23.76 5.56
C GLN A 469 -2.48 24.40 5.14
N LEU A 470 -2.47 25.15 4.03
CA LEU A 470 -3.67 25.75 3.51
C LEU A 470 -4.73 24.69 3.11
N GLN A 471 -4.30 23.57 2.54
CA GLN A 471 -5.19 22.41 2.29
C GLN A 471 -5.86 21.90 3.56
N LYS A 472 -5.14 21.86 4.69
CA LYS A 472 -5.73 21.43 5.97
C LYS A 472 -6.77 22.43 6.47
N ILE A 473 -6.51 23.73 6.34
CA ILE A 473 -7.43 24.80 6.76
C ILE A 473 -8.76 24.68 5.99
N HIS A 474 -8.69 24.56 4.66
CA HIS A 474 -9.90 24.38 3.84
C HIS A 474 -10.62 23.07 4.18
N LYS A 475 -9.88 21.98 4.38
CA LYS A 475 -10.47 20.70 4.79
C LYS A 475 -11.15 20.79 6.16
N ALA A 476 -10.62 21.59 7.09
CA ALA A 476 -11.18 21.73 8.43
C ALA A 476 -12.55 22.41 8.41
N GLU A 477 -12.68 23.50 7.65
CA GLU A 477 -13.97 24.17 7.42
C GLU A 477 -14.97 23.24 6.73
N ALA A 478 -14.58 22.61 5.62
CA ALA A 478 -15.44 21.69 4.88
C ALA A 478 -15.91 20.50 5.72
N LEU A 479 -15.04 19.99 6.62
CA LEU A 479 -15.40 18.92 7.54
C LEU A 479 -16.49 19.36 8.52
N ILE A 480 -16.36 20.54 9.14
CA ILE A 480 -17.35 21.07 10.07
C ILE A 480 -18.69 21.31 9.36
N GLU A 481 -18.66 21.93 8.17
CA GLU A 481 -19.89 22.18 7.39
C GLU A 481 -20.59 20.88 6.99
N ALA A 482 -19.83 19.87 6.57
CA ALA A 482 -20.37 18.57 6.21
C ALA A 482 -21.03 17.89 7.42
N THR A 483 -20.40 17.98 8.60
CA THR A 483 -20.97 17.46 9.85
C THR A 483 -22.24 18.18 10.27
N ILE A 484 -22.30 19.52 10.20
CA ILE A 484 -23.51 20.29 10.53
C ILE A 484 -24.67 19.93 9.59
N LYS A 485 -24.37 19.68 8.31
CA LYS A 485 -25.36 19.32 7.29
C LYS A 485 -25.73 17.83 7.28
N ASP A 486 -25.08 17.01 8.09
CA ASP A 486 -25.17 15.54 8.05
C ASP A 486 -24.94 14.97 6.63
N THR A 487 -23.85 15.42 6.00
CA THR A 487 -23.48 15.03 4.63
C THR A 487 -22.07 14.45 4.58
N ASN A 488 -21.82 13.59 3.59
CA ASN A 488 -20.49 13.04 3.35
C ASN A 488 -19.57 14.04 2.64
N LEU A 489 -18.36 14.21 3.17
CA LEU A 489 -17.29 14.97 2.53
C LEU A 489 -16.56 14.11 1.49
N THR A 490 -16.67 14.46 0.20
CA THR A 490 -16.01 13.73 -0.88
C THR A 490 -14.67 14.36 -1.28
N LYS A 491 -13.78 13.55 -1.90
CA LYS A 491 -12.51 14.07 -2.43
C LYS A 491 -12.75 15.13 -3.50
N GLU A 492 -13.77 14.96 -4.34
CA GLU A 492 -14.12 15.90 -5.40
C GLU A 492 -14.52 17.27 -4.86
N GLN A 493 -15.26 17.32 -3.75
CA GLN A 493 -15.59 18.59 -3.08
C GLN A 493 -14.34 19.34 -2.59
N LEU A 494 -13.32 18.60 -2.15
CA LEU A 494 -12.04 19.20 -1.72
C LEU A 494 -11.20 19.65 -2.94
N VAL A 495 -11.07 18.80 -3.96
CA VAL A 495 -10.21 19.03 -5.14
C VAL A 495 -10.80 20.07 -6.09
N ASN A 496 -12.12 20.19 -6.19
CA ASN A 496 -12.77 21.19 -7.06
C ASN A 496 -12.85 22.58 -6.42
N SER A 497 -12.37 22.73 -5.18
CA SER A 497 -12.32 24.04 -4.52
C SER A 497 -11.39 25.01 -5.26
N GLU A 498 -11.67 26.31 -5.13
CA GLU A 498 -10.86 27.38 -5.76
C GLU A 498 -9.37 27.28 -5.40
N LEU A 499 -9.04 26.70 -4.24
CA LEU A 499 -7.67 26.49 -3.79
C LEU A 499 -6.83 25.66 -4.77
N TYR A 500 -7.40 24.59 -5.33
CA TYR A 500 -6.66 23.69 -6.25
C TYR A 500 -6.63 24.24 -7.67
N LYS A 501 -7.72 24.85 -8.14
CA LYS A 501 -7.79 25.49 -9.47
C LYS A 501 -6.74 26.59 -9.59
N ASN A 502 -6.60 27.43 -8.56
CA ASN A 502 -5.60 28.50 -8.55
C ASN A 502 -4.15 27.98 -8.47
N ARG A 503 -3.93 26.75 -8.01
CA ARG A 503 -2.57 26.17 -7.90
C ARG A 503 -1.98 25.84 -9.28
N GLU A 504 -2.76 25.28 -10.20
CA GLU A 504 -2.28 24.93 -11.55
C GLU A 504 -1.77 26.17 -12.32
N GLU A 505 -2.37 27.32 -12.05
CA GLU A 505 -1.98 28.60 -12.65
C GLU A 505 -0.72 29.20 -12.01
N GLN A 506 -0.52 28.99 -10.70
CA GLN A 506 0.58 29.58 -9.93
C GLN A 506 1.87 28.77 -9.99
N VAL A 507 1.81 27.44 -10.23
CA VAL A 507 3.02 26.61 -10.35
C VAL A 507 3.82 27.04 -11.58
N PRO A 508 5.05 27.57 -11.41
CA PRO A 508 5.76 28.12 -12.55
C PRO A 508 6.15 27.01 -13.53
N LYS A 509 5.49 26.96 -14.71
CA LYS A 509 5.83 26.03 -15.80
C LYS A 509 7.33 26.15 -16.09
N ILE A 510 8.09 25.10 -15.79
CA ILE A 510 9.47 25.03 -16.25
C ILE A 510 9.36 24.71 -17.73
N ALA A 511 9.87 25.61 -18.58
CA ALA A 511 10.12 25.28 -19.97
C ALA A 511 10.91 23.97 -19.97
N LYS A 512 10.27 22.86 -20.39
CA LYS A 512 10.99 21.65 -20.74
C LYS A 512 12.02 22.12 -21.76
N SER A 513 13.29 22.10 -21.42
CA SER A 513 14.32 22.32 -22.43
C SER A 513 14.06 21.27 -23.50
N GLU A 514 13.57 21.69 -24.67
CA GLU A 514 13.52 20.87 -25.86
C GLU A 514 14.95 20.58 -26.28
N LYS A 515 15.57 19.61 -25.61
CA LYS A 515 16.64 18.86 -26.23
C LYS A 515 15.96 17.72 -26.96
N LYS A 516 15.71 17.94 -28.26
CA LYS A 516 15.71 16.86 -29.24
C LYS A 516 17.02 16.08 -29.06
N LYS A 517 16.94 14.98 -28.32
CA LYS A 517 17.84 13.85 -28.49
C LYS A 517 16.95 12.64 -28.68
N SER A 518 16.94 12.11 -29.89
CA SER A 518 16.53 10.73 -30.13
C SER A 518 17.35 9.85 -29.18
N LYS A 519 16.71 9.37 -28.12
CA LYS A 519 17.18 8.20 -27.41
C LYS A 519 16.06 7.19 -27.49
N THR A 520 16.28 6.21 -28.35
CA THR A 520 15.71 4.87 -28.22
C THR A 520 15.66 4.48 -26.74
N LEU A 521 14.45 4.21 -26.25
CA LEU A 521 14.21 3.65 -24.91
C LEU A 521 14.88 2.28 -24.83
N LYS A 522 16.07 2.20 -24.23
CA LYS A 522 16.60 0.94 -23.69
C LYS A 522 15.92 0.71 -22.34
N GLY A 523 15.36 -0.49 -22.16
CA GLY A 523 14.66 -0.91 -20.94
C GLY A 523 15.49 -0.72 -19.67
N LYS A 524 14.82 -0.59 -18.53
CA LYS A 524 15.48 -0.62 -17.22
C LYS A 524 16.07 -2.01 -17.01
N GLY A 525 17.33 -2.16 -17.36
CA GLY A 525 18.14 -3.29 -16.91
C GLY A 525 18.35 -3.26 -15.38
N PRO A 526 19.02 -4.31 -14.85
CA PRO A 526 19.28 -4.48 -13.42
C PRO A 526 19.92 -3.25 -12.76
N ASN A 527 19.81 -3.15 -11.42
CA ASN A 527 20.35 -2.04 -10.63
C ASN A 527 21.79 -1.75 -11.07
N THR A 528 21.97 -0.61 -11.75
CA THR A 528 23.23 -0.31 -12.44
C THR A 528 24.46 -0.32 -11.52
N ARG A 529 24.29 -0.14 -10.20
CA ARG A 529 25.39 -0.26 -9.23
C ARG A 529 25.74 -1.71 -8.92
N GLU A 530 24.75 -2.56 -8.85
CA GLU A 530 24.85 -3.99 -8.54
C GLU A 530 25.57 -4.75 -9.65
N VAL A 531 25.22 -4.48 -10.91
CA VAL A 531 25.93 -5.04 -12.07
C VAL A 531 27.41 -4.63 -12.08
N SER A 532 27.74 -3.39 -11.68
CA SER A 532 29.13 -2.94 -11.52
C SER A 532 29.87 -3.73 -10.44
N PHE A 533 29.18 -4.03 -9.35
CA PHE A 533 29.74 -4.74 -8.21
C PHE A 533 29.92 -6.23 -8.49
N GLU A 534 28.96 -6.87 -9.16
CA GLU A 534 29.06 -8.27 -9.60
C GLU A 534 30.24 -8.47 -10.55
N LEU A 535 30.40 -7.62 -11.57
CA LEU A 535 31.54 -7.70 -12.49
C LEU A 535 32.88 -7.45 -11.78
N PHE A 536 32.90 -6.59 -10.76
CA PHE A 536 34.08 -6.39 -9.92
C PHE A 536 34.40 -7.61 -9.05
N GLN A 537 33.38 -8.28 -8.47
CA GLN A 537 33.55 -9.53 -7.74
C GLN A 537 34.03 -10.69 -8.62
N GLN A 538 33.74 -10.64 -9.92
CA GLN A 538 34.24 -11.59 -10.92
C GLN A 538 35.70 -11.35 -11.32
N GLY A 539 36.37 -10.33 -10.74
CA GLY A 539 37.80 -10.07 -10.93
C GLY A 539 38.14 -9.06 -12.03
N ASN A 540 37.14 -8.45 -12.68
CA ASN A 540 37.38 -7.44 -13.69
C ASN A 540 37.87 -6.11 -13.07
N ASN A 541 38.81 -5.43 -13.72
CA ASN A 541 39.26 -4.11 -13.31
C ASN A 541 38.28 -2.98 -13.75
N LEU A 542 38.49 -1.77 -13.25
CA LEU A 542 37.58 -0.63 -13.46
C LEU A 542 37.40 -0.29 -14.95
N GLU A 543 38.47 -0.39 -15.75
CA GLU A 543 38.50 -0.13 -17.18
C GLU A 543 37.76 -1.19 -17.99
N GLU A 544 37.93 -2.46 -17.62
CA GLU A 544 37.22 -3.61 -18.22
C GLU A 544 35.71 -3.50 -17.97
N ILE A 545 35.31 -3.23 -16.72
CA ILE A 545 33.91 -3.03 -16.36
C ILE A 545 33.33 -1.82 -17.11
N ALA A 546 34.09 -0.73 -17.22
CA ALA A 546 33.66 0.46 -17.96
C ALA A 546 33.42 0.15 -19.44
N LYS A 547 34.33 -0.61 -20.07
CA LYS A 547 34.25 -1.03 -21.48
C LYS A 547 33.09 -1.99 -21.71
N GLU A 548 32.98 -3.05 -20.91
CA GLU A 548 31.92 -4.06 -21.02
C GLU A 548 30.53 -3.44 -20.84
N ARG A 549 30.40 -2.50 -19.90
CA ARG A 549 29.13 -1.83 -19.62
C ARG A 549 28.86 -0.60 -20.49
N SER A 550 29.80 -0.21 -21.36
CA SER A 550 29.74 1.03 -22.14
C SER A 550 29.48 2.27 -21.26
N LEU A 551 30.17 2.37 -20.13
CA LEU A 551 30.10 3.47 -19.16
C LEU A 551 31.45 4.16 -19.01
N ALA A 552 31.46 5.40 -18.52
CA ALA A 552 32.71 6.05 -18.13
C ALA A 552 33.28 5.39 -16.87
N VAL A 553 34.62 5.28 -16.77
CA VAL A 553 35.33 4.74 -15.58
C VAL A 553 34.88 5.46 -14.31
N THR A 554 34.70 6.78 -14.35
CA THR A 554 34.21 7.60 -13.23
C THR A 554 32.81 7.23 -12.73
N THR A 555 31.97 6.67 -13.62
CA THR A 555 30.66 6.13 -13.24
C THR A 555 30.81 4.80 -12.51
N ILE A 556 31.74 3.94 -12.94
CA ILE A 556 32.05 2.67 -12.27
C ILE A 556 32.64 2.94 -10.87
N GLU A 557 33.58 3.88 -10.76
CA GLU A 557 34.17 4.30 -9.49
C GLU A 557 33.10 4.81 -8.50
N SER A 558 32.15 5.60 -8.98
CA SER A 558 31.01 6.05 -8.16
C SER A 558 30.05 4.92 -7.78
N HIS A 559 29.93 3.87 -8.58
CA HIS A 559 29.13 2.69 -8.21
C HIS A 559 29.82 1.92 -7.08
N LEU A 560 31.10 1.60 -7.25
CA LEU A 560 31.86 0.80 -6.29
C LEU A 560 32.09 1.51 -4.95
N SER A 561 32.19 2.85 -4.92
CA SER A 561 32.33 3.60 -3.67
C SER A 561 31.15 3.37 -2.70
N THR A 562 29.98 3.04 -3.23
CA THR A 562 28.80 2.68 -2.42
C THR A 562 29.02 1.36 -1.66
N TYR A 563 29.71 0.40 -2.27
CA TYR A 563 30.01 -0.90 -1.69
C TYR A 563 31.23 -0.87 -0.76
N VAL A 564 32.17 0.04 -0.99
CA VAL A 564 33.22 0.37 -0.01
C VAL A 564 32.60 0.92 1.28
N ALA A 565 31.66 1.88 1.18
CA ALA A 565 30.98 2.43 2.36
C ALA A 565 30.12 1.40 3.12
N GLN A 566 29.74 0.30 2.47
CA GLN A 566 29.02 -0.83 3.09
C GLN A 566 29.95 -1.91 3.64
N GLY A 567 31.27 -1.79 3.44
CA GLY A 567 32.25 -2.81 3.82
C GLY A 567 32.26 -4.06 2.93
N LYS A 568 31.64 -4.00 1.75
CA LYS A 568 31.57 -5.12 0.79
C LYS A 568 32.76 -5.16 -0.18
N ILE A 569 33.51 -4.07 -0.29
CA ILE A 569 34.77 -3.97 -1.03
C ILE A 569 35.83 -3.42 -0.08
N ASP A 570 36.98 -4.09 0.02
CA ASP A 570 38.15 -3.52 0.67
C ASP A 570 38.67 -2.36 -0.20
N VAL A 571 38.74 -1.16 0.38
CA VAL A 571 39.22 0.05 -0.30
C VAL A 571 40.62 -0.12 -0.90
N LYS A 572 41.46 -0.99 -0.33
CA LYS A 572 42.82 -1.27 -0.81
C LYS A 572 42.84 -1.90 -2.22
N LEU A 573 41.72 -2.46 -2.66
CA LEU A 573 41.56 -3.03 -4.00
C LEU A 573 41.33 -1.96 -5.08
N VAL A 574 40.97 -0.74 -4.69
CA VAL A 574 40.58 0.34 -5.62
C VAL A 574 41.32 1.65 -5.35
N LEU A 575 42.12 1.72 -4.28
CA LEU A 575 42.91 2.90 -3.91
C LEU A 575 44.23 2.50 -3.25
N ASP A 576 45.33 3.11 -3.70
CA ASP A 576 46.64 2.93 -3.10
C ASP A 576 46.65 3.29 -1.61
N THR A 577 47.34 2.47 -0.80
CA THR A 577 47.30 2.61 0.67
C THR A 577 47.95 3.91 1.15
N LYS A 578 49.03 4.37 0.50
CA LYS A 578 49.69 5.64 0.87
C LYS A 578 48.79 6.83 0.53
N LYS A 579 48.10 6.77 -0.62
CA LYS A 579 47.11 7.80 -0.99
C LYS A 579 45.93 7.81 -0.04
N LEU A 580 45.38 6.64 0.31
CA LEU A 580 44.28 6.52 1.27
C LEU A 580 44.60 7.15 2.62
N GLU A 581 45.75 6.80 3.21
CA GLU A 581 46.18 7.34 4.51
C GLU A 581 46.36 8.86 4.46
N ASN A 582 46.97 9.38 3.39
CA ASN A 582 47.15 10.82 3.25
C ASN A 582 45.80 11.56 3.09
N ILE A 583 44.87 10.99 2.32
CA ILE A 583 43.52 11.56 2.16
C ILE A 583 42.78 11.59 3.50
N ILE A 584 42.80 10.49 4.27
CA ILE A 584 42.15 10.42 5.59
C ILE A 584 42.78 11.42 6.55
N LYS A 585 44.11 11.48 6.61
CA LYS A 585 44.84 12.43 7.47
C LYS A 585 44.48 13.89 7.16
N VAL A 586 44.36 14.24 5.88
CA VAL A 586 43.93 15.59 5.48
C VAL A 586 42.46 15.84 5.80
N ALA A 587 41.58 14.85 5.62
CA ALA A 587 40.17 14.95 5.97
C ALA A 587 39.96 15.17 7.48
N GLU A 588 40.70 14.45 8.32
CA GLU A 588 40.68 14.59 9.79
C GLU A 588 41.24 15.94 10.23
N LYS A 589 42.38 16.37 9.65
CA LYS A 589 42.96 17.69 9.93
C LYS A 589 42.03 18.84 9.56
N LEU A 590 41.23 18.68 8.51
CA LEU A 590 40.25 19.68 8.05
C LEU A 590 38.86 19.51 8.70
N GLU A 591 38.70 18.51 9.56
CA GLU A 591 37.43 18.13 10.20
C GLU A 591 36.26 18.05 9.21
N THR A 592 36.49 17.47 8.03
CA THR A 592 35.47 17.44 6.98
C THR A 592 35.52 16.16 6.14
N TYR A 593 34.33 15.69 5.75
CA TYR A 593 34.16 14.58 4.80
C TYR A 593 33.86 15.07 3.38
N ASN A 594 33.85 16.40 3.18
CA ASN A 594 33.55 16.98 1.87
C ASN A 594 34.77 16.87 0.95
N LEU A 595 34.58 16.28 -0.24
CA LEU A 595 35.69 16.06 -1.19
C LEU A 595 36.32 17.36 -1.70
N GLY A 596 35.56 18.46 -1.78
CA GLY A 596 36.05 19.75 -2.31
C GLY A 596 37.21 20.35 -1.49
N PRO A 597 37.04 20.60 -0.19
CA PRO A 597 38.12 21.08 0.68
C PRO A 597 39.35 20.15 0.70
N ILE A 598 39.12 18.83 0.76
CA ILE A 598 40.17 17.82 0.74
C ILE A 598 40.94 17.87 -0.58
N LYS A 599 40.23 17.99 -1.72
CA LYS A 599 40.82 18.10 -3.05
C LYS A 599 41.67 19.36 -3.20
N ASN A 600 41.19 20.49 -2.66
CA ASN A 600 41.96 21.74 -2.69
C ASN A 600 43.24 21.66 -1.86
N ALA A 601 43.23 20.91 -0.75
CA ALA A 601 44.40 20.73 0.10
C ALA A 601 45.41 19.72 -0.46
N LEU A 602 44.95 18.70 -1.20
CA LEU A 602 45.78 17.65 -1.77
C LEU A 602 46.29 17.96 -3.20
N GLY A 603 45.68 18.91 -3.91
CA GLY A 603 46.09 19.31 -5.25
C GLY A 603 45.72 18.30 -6.34
N ASP A 604 46.31 18.45 -7.52
CA ASP A 604 45.93 17.72 -8.73
C ASP A 604 46.35 16.25 -8.79
N GLU A 605 47.28 15.84 -7.93
CA GLU A 605 47.79 14.47 -7.80
C GLU A 605 46.73 13.45 -7.32
N TYR A 606 45.63 13.94 -6.74
CA TYR A 606 44.56 13.11 -6.17
C TYR A 606 43.22 13.33 -6.89
N THR A 607 42.64 12.29 -7.49
CA THR A 607 41.37 12.42 -8.22
C THR A 607 40.17 12.50 -7.29
N TYR A 608 39.07 13.08 -7.75
CA TYR A 608 37.81 13.09 -6.99
C TYR A 608 37.26 11.69 -6.68
N SER A 609 37.65 10.69 -7.47
CA SER A 609 37.25 9.30 -7.23
C SER A 609 38.08 8.64 -6.13
N GLU A 610 39.39 8.88 -6.10
CA GLU A 610 40.26 8.45 -5.00
C GLU A 610 39.79 9.04 -3.66
N LEU A 611 39.44 10.33 -3.64
CA LEU A 611 38.88 10.98 -2.44
C LEU A 611 37.54 10.35 -2.03
N ARG A 612 36.69 9.98 -3.00
CA ARG A 612 35.38 9.36 -2.73
C ARG A 612 35.54 7.97 -2.12
N PHE A 613 36.49 7.19 -2.59
CA PHE A 613 36.81 5.88 -2.01
C PHE A 613 37.37 6.00 -0.59
N ALA A 614 38.28 6.93 -0.34
CA ALA A 614 38.82 7.18 0.98
C ALA A 614 37.74 7.62 1.99
N MET A 615 36.81 8.50 1.59
CA MET A 615 35.70 8.92 2.46
C MET A 615 34.68 7.81 2.68
N ALA A 616 34.43 6.97 1.67
CA ALA A 616 33.57 5.80 1.82
C ALA A 616 34.15 4.82 2.86
N ASP A 617 35.46 4.55 2.82
CA ASP A 617 36.15 3.70 3.78
C ASP A 617 36.16 4.32 5.19
N LEU A 618 36.43 5.62 5.31
CA LEU A 618 36.40 6.32 6.60
C LEU A 618 35.01 6.28 7.25
N LEU A 619 33.94 6.45 6.46
CA LEU A 619 32.56 6.32 6.94
C LEU A 619 32.25 4.89 7.40
N TYR A 620 32.75 3.88 6.68
CA TYR A 620 32.61 2.49 7.08
C TYR A 620 33.34 2.19 8.40
N ARG A 621 34.60 2.64 8.55
CA ARG A 621 35.38 2.46 9.79
C ARG A 621 34.69 3.09 11.00
N LYS A 622 34.24 4.35 10.86
CA LYS A 622 33.50 5.06 11.93
C LYS A 622 32.12 4.49 12.24
N SER A 623 31.53 3.70 11.34
CA SER A 623 30.28 2.99 11.63
C SER A 623 30.48 1.74 12.49
N LYS A 624 31.73 1.32 12.71
CA LYS A 624 32.12 0.18 13.55
C LYS A 624 32.76 0.57 14.89
N GLU A 625 33.09 1.85 15.06
CA GLU A 625 33.46 2.48 16.34
C GLU A 625 32.18 2.94 17.07
#